data_AF-A0A354FRH2-F1
#
_entry.id   AF-A0A354FRH2-F1
#
_cell.length_a   1.000
_cell.length_b   1.000
_cell.length_c   1.000
_cell.angle_alpha   90.00
_cell.angle_beta   90.00
_cell.angle_gamma   90.00
#
_symmetry.space_group_name_H-M   'P 1'
#
loop_
_entity.id
_entity.type
_entity.pdbx_description
1 polymer ?
#
loop_
_entity_poly.entity_id
_entity_poly.type
_entity_poly.pdbx_seq_one_letter_code
_entity_poly.pdbx_strand_id
1 'polypeptide(L)'
;NEAGREGEAVGDYKTILQNTTDQKIKKSLMLRLASIYQEQERWEEFVAIQEQILQLTESDQKTQASANFWLGWNQLRLKNRVKAEPFLRKARALDSKTFASKVSPILVRNAFKAENLDLLEDEINLARQDSPDTK
;
A
#
# COMPACT_ATOMS: atom_id res chain seq x y z
N ASN A 1 24.19 9.22 17.84
CA ASN A 1 22.97 8.38 17.96
C ASN A 1 22.46 8.08 16.56
N GLU A 2 21.96 6.87 16.33
CA GLU A 2 21.52 6.38 15.01
C GLU A 2 20.36 7.21 14.47
N ALA A 3 19.40 7.57 15.35
CA ALA A 3 18.30 8.48 15.06
C ALA A 3 18.71 9.88 14.55
N GLY A 4 19.87 10.40 14.99
CA GLY A 4 20.39 11.68 14.50
C GLY A 4 20.89 11.61 13.06
N ARG A 5 21.54 10.49 12.70
CA ARG A 5 22.04 10.24 11.33
C ARG A 5 20.91 9.91 10.36
N GLU A 6 19.87 9.22 10.84
CA GLU A 6 18.64 8.98 10.05
C GLU A 6 17.89 10.29 9.76
N GLY A 7 17.83 11.22 10.72
CA GLY A 7 17.22 12.53 10.52
C GLY A 7 17.94 13.39 9.46
N GLU A 8 19.27 13.43 9.49
CA GLU A 8 20.09 14.12 8.48
C GLU A 8 19.91 13.48 7.09
N ALA A 9 19.91 12.15 7.00
CA ALA A 9 19.69 11.43 5.75
C ALA A 9 18.30 11.70 5.12
N VAL A 10 17.25 11.87 5.93
CA VAL A 10 15.92 12.24 5.41
C VAL A 10 15.93 13.61 4.74
N GLY A 11 16.66 14.58 5.29
CA GLY A 11 16.81 15.91 4.70
C GLY A 11 17.49 15.87 3.33
N ASP A 12 18.59 15.11 3.24
CA ASP A 12 19.32 14.92 2.00
C ASP A 12 18.48 14.19 0.94
N TYR A 13 17.78 13.11 1.33
CA TYR A 13 16.91 12.37 0.41
C TYR A 13 15.78 13.24 -0.15
N LYS A 14 15.17 14.09 0.66
CA LYS A 14 14.14 15.04 0.19
C LYS A 14 14.71 16.03 -0.81
N THR A 15 15.88 16.59 -0.51
CA THR A 15 16.56 17.55 -1.40
C THR A 15 16.89 16.91 -2.75
N ILE A 16 17.43 15.69 -2.76
CA ILE A 16 17.73 14.98 -4.01
C ILE A 16 16.44 14.65 -4.76
N LEU A 17 15.39 14.19 -4.05
CA LEU A 17 14.12 13.81 -4.65
C LEU A 17 13.44 14.97 -5.39
N GLN A 18 13.53 16.19 -4.85
CA GLN A 18 12.97 17.39 -5.46
C GLN A 18 13.70 17.83 -6.73
N ASN A 19 15.02 17.58 -6.80
CA ASN A 19 15.86 18.08 -7.88
C ASN A 19 16.14 17.06 -8.98
N THR A 20 15.96 15.77 -8.70
CA THR A 20 16.24 14.71 -9.68
C THR A 20 15.11 14.54 -10.69
N THR A 21 15.45 14.28 -11.95
CA THR A 21 14.49 13.90 -13.01
C THR A 21 14.51 12.39 -13.29
N ASP A 22 15.49 11.67 -12.75
CA ASP A 22 15.67 10.23 -12.95
C ASP A 22 14.63 9.43 -12.15
N GLN A 23 13.78 8.70 -12.86
CA GLN A 23 12.68 7.94 -12.26
C GLN A 23 13.15 6.79 -11.35
N LYS A 24 14.29 6.17 -11.66
CA LYS A 24 14.86 5.09 -10.83
C LYS A 24 15.41 5.66 -9.53
N ILE A 25 16.08 6.81 -9.60
CA ILE A 25 16.55 7.51 -8.40
C ILE A 25 15.35 7.97 -7.55
N LYS A 26 14.32 8.58 -8.17
CA LYS A 26 13.09 8.95 -7.47
C LYS A 26 12.48 7.79 -6.71
N LYS A 27 12.28 6.66 -7.40
CA LYS A 27 11.73 5.45 -6.80
C LYS A 27 12.57 4.96 -5.62
N SER A 28 13.89 4.87 -5.79
CA SER A 28 14.81 4.41 -4.73
C SER A 28 14.73 5.29 -3.48
N LEU A 29 14.73 6.61 -3.67
CA LEU A 29 14.61 7.58 -2.57
C LEU A 29 13.26 7.50 -1.88
N MET A 30 12.16 7.41 -2.66
CA MET A 30 10.82 7.24 -2.10
C MET A 30 10.72 5.95 -1.27
N LEU A 31 11.24 4.82 -1.74
CA LEU A 31 11.24 3.57 -0.96
C LEU A 31 12.03 3.69 0.34
N ARG A 32 13.19 4.37 0.33
CA ARG A 32 13.98 4.63 1.55
C ARG A 32 13.23 5.52 2.52
N LEU A 33 12.66 6.63 2.05
CA LEU A 33 11.85 7.53 2.87
C LEU A 33 10.63 6.83 3.46
N ALA A 34 9.96 5.97 2.68
CA ALA A 34 8.86 5.15 3.17
C ALA A 34 9.30 4.22 4.31
N SER A 35 10.43 3.52 4.19
CA SER A 35 10.95 2.65 5.26
C SER A 35 11.18 3.45 6.55
N ILE A 36 11.89 4.58 6.44
CA ILE A 36 12.21 5.44 7.59
C ILE A 36 10.93 5.98 8.24
N TYR A 37 9.97 6.47 7.45
CA TYR A 37 8.71 6.97 7.99
C TYR A 37 7.86 5.87 8.62
N GLN A 38 7.88 4.67 8.08
CA GLN A 38 7.20 3.53 8.68
C GLN A 38 7.83 3.14 10.01
N GLU A 39 9.16 3.07 10.08
CA GLU A 39 9.92 2.74 11.30
C GLU A 39 9.74 3.78 12.41
N GLN A 40 9.61 5.05 12.04
CA GLN A 40 9.35 6.17 12.95
C GLN A 40 7.86 6.40 13.24
N GLU A 41 6.97 5.55 12.73
CA GLU A 41 5.50 5.71 12.82
C GLU A 41 4.99 7.07 12.32
N ARG A 42 5.73 7.71 11.41
CA ARG A 42 5.39 8.98 10.75
C ARG A 42 4.42 8.73 9.62
N TRP A 43 3.19 8.41 10.00
CA TRP A 43 2.21 7.87 9.06
C TRP A 43 1.73 8.85 8.00
N GLU A 44 1.70 10.15 8.30
CA GLU A 44 1.27 11.16 7.34
C GLU A 44 2.30 11.28 6.20
N GLU A 45 3.58 11.39 6.54
CA GLU A 45 4.65 11.43 5.53
C GLU A 45 4.79 10.10 4.79
N PHE A 46 4.63 8.97 5.50
CA PHE A 46 4.62 7.66 4.86
C PHE A 46 3.53 7.56 3.78
N VAL A 47 2.31 7.99 4.09
CA VAL A 47 1.18 7.99 3.14
C VAL A 47 1.46 8.89 1.95
N ALA A 48 1.98 10.10 2.18
CA ALA A 48 2.33 11.01 1.09
C ALA A 48 3.38 10.41 0.14
N ILE A 49 4.32 9.61 0.66
CA ILE A 49 5.27 8.88 -0.18
C ILE A 49 4.59 7.77 -0.97
N GLN A 50 3.67 7.00 -0.38
CA GLN A 50 2.92 5.97 -1.13
C GLN A 50 2.10 6.58 -2.28
N GLU A 51 1.47 7.74 -2.07
CA GLU A 51 0.75 8.45 -3.13
C GLU A 51 1.70 8.86 -4.26
N GLN A 52 2.87 9.39 -3.95
CA GLN A 52 3.88 9.74 -4.94
C GLN A 52 4.40 8.51 -5.72
N ILE A 53 4.58 7.37 -5.05
CA ILE A 53 4.97 6.11 -5.70
C ILE A 53 3.95 5.68 -6.76
N LEU A 54 2.66 5.90 -6.52
CA LEU A 54 1.61 5.59 -7.50
C LEU A 54 1.59 6.53 -8.71
N GLN A 55 2.25 7.69 -8.62
CA GLN A 55 2.40 8.64 -9.74
C GLN A 55 3.66 8.38 -10.58
N LEU A 56 4.54 7.46 -10.16
CA LEU A 56 5.74 7.12 -10.93
C LEU A 56 5.36 6.34 -12.19
N THR A 57 5.84 6.81 -13.35
CA THR A 57 5.61 6.15 -14.64
C THR A 57 6.31 4.80 -14.74
N GLU A 58 7.41 4.58 -14.01
CA GLU A 58 8.23 3.36 -14.03
C GLU A 58 8.18 2.58 -12.71
N SER A 59 7.01 2.50 -12.07
CA SER A 59 6.81 1.66 -10.89
C SER A 59 6.44 0.23 -11.28
N ASP A 60 7.16 -0.76 -10.74
CA ASP A 60 6.84 -2.16 -10.99
C ASP A 60 5.56 -2.58 -10.25
N GLN A 61 4.94 -3.66 -10.73
CA GLN A 61 3.67 -4.18 -10.21
C GLN A 61 3.70 -4.45 -8.70
N LYS A 62 4.82 -4.94 -8.13
CA LYS A 62 4.92 -5.21 -6.68
C LYS A 62 4.98 -3.91 -5.88
N THR A 63 5.75 -2.94 -6.36
CA THR A 63 5.82 -1.61 -5.74
C THR A 63 4.44 -0.93 -5.75
N GLN A 64 3.73 -0.97 -6.88
CA GLN A 64 2.36 -0.47 -6.97
C GLN A 64 1.38 -1.22 -6.05
N ALA A 65 1.48 -2.56 -5.97
CA ALA A 65 0.65 -3.38 -5.10
C ALA A 65 0.86 -3.00 -3.62
N SER A 66 2.11 -2.86 -3.19
CA SER A 66 2.47 -2.45 -1.83
C SER A 66 1.95 -1.05 -1.49
N ALA A 67 2.15 -0.07 -2.37
CA ALA A 67 1.64 1.28 -2.16
C ALA A 67 0.11 1.31 -2.03
N ASN A 68 -0.61 0.59 -2.90
CA ASN A 68 -2.05 0.42 -2.78
C ASN A 68 -2.44 -0.23 -1.45
N PHE A 69 -1.77 -1.31 -1.03
CA PHE A 69 -2.07 -1.96 0.24
C PHE A 69 -1.94 -0.99 1.42
N TRP A 70 -0.85 -0.23 1.48
CA TRP A 70 -0.59 0.71 2.56
C TRP A 70 -1.56 1.89 2.60
N LEU A 71 -1.96 2.42 1.44
CA LEU A 71 -3.01 3.45 1.36
C LEU A 71 -4.36 2.90 1.82
N GLY A 72 -4.71 1.68 1.41
CA GLY A 72 -5.90 0.99 1.90
C GLY A 72 -5.88 0.78 3.41
N TRP A 73 -4.75 0.31 3.95
CA TRP A 73 -4.57 0.12 5.39
C TRP A 73 -4.67 1.43 6.18
N ASN A 74 -4.10 2.52 5.67
CA ASN A 74 -4.25 3.85 6.27
C ASN A 74 -5.73 4.27 6.35
N GLN A 75 -6.49 4.07 5.28
CA GLN A 75 -7.93 4.37 5.30
C GLN A 75 -8.70 3.48 6.29
N LEU A 76 -8.32 2.21 6.47
CA LEU A 76 -8.89 1.37 7.52
C LEU A 76 -8.59 1.90 8.92
N ARG A 77 -7.37 2.38 9.18
CA ARG A 77 -6.98 3.01 10.45
C ARG A 77 -7.83 4.26 10.74
N LEU A 78 -8.12 5.03 9.69
CA LEU A 78 -9.03 6.19 9.73
C LEU A 78 -10.52 5.81 9.72
N LYS A 79 -10.86 4.52 9.79
CA LYS A 79 -12.23 3.98 9.75
C LYS A 79 -13.00 4.26 8.45
N ASN A 80 -12.32 4.70 7.39
CA ASN A 80 -12.89 5.00 6.07
C ASN A 80 -12.93 3.75 5.17
N ARG A 81 -13.78 2.78 5.50
CA ARG A 81 -13.84 1.48 4.77
C ARG A 81 -14.10 1.66 3.28
N VAL A 82 -15.03 2.53 2.91
CA VAL A 82 -15.38 2.81 1.51
C VAL A 82 -14.18 3.30 0.71
N LYS A 83 -13.34 4.17 1.29
CA LYS A 83 -12.11 4.65 0.65
C LYS A 83 -11.00 3.60 0.63
N ALA A 84 -10.96 2.70 1.61
CA ALA A 84 -9.96 1.66 1.70
C ALA A 84 -10.12 0.60 0.60
N GLU A 85 -11.35 0.18 0.34
CA GLU A 85 -11.65 -0.93 -0.57
C GLU A 85 -11.02 -0.87 -1.96
N PRO A 86 -11.10 0.24 -2.73
CA PRO A 86 -10.50 0.28 -4.07
C PRO A 86 -8.99 0.05 -4.03
N PHE A 87 -8.30 0.61 -3.03
CA PHE A 87 -6.87 0.40 -2.82
C PHE A 87 -6.55 -1.07 -2.49
N LEU A 88 -7.31 -1.66 -1.56
CA LEU A 88 -7.10 -3.05 -1.16
C LEU A 88 -7.35 -4.03 -2.32
N ARG A 89 -8.45 -3.84 -3.08
CA ARG A 89 -8.73 -4.62 -4.29
C ARG A 89 -7.60 -4.50 -5.31
N LYS A 90 -7.10 -3.27 -5.54
CA LYS A 90 -5.99 -3.04 -6.48
C LYS A 90 -4.70 -3.74 -6.00
N ALA A 91 -4.39 -3.71 -4.71
CA ALA A 91 -3.25 -4.41 -4.15
C ALA A 91 -3.31 -5.93 -4.41
N ARG A 92 -4.46 -6.55 -4.11
CA ARG A 92 -4.70 -7.98 -4.37
C ARG A 92 -4.65 -8.32 -5.86
N ALA A 93 -5.24 -7.49 -6.71
CA ALA A 93 -5.22 -7.72 -8.16
C ALA A 93 -3.81 -7.62 -8.76
N LEU A 94 -2.97 -6.72 -8.24
CA LEU A 94 -1.59 -6.54 -8.69
C LEU A 94 -0.66 -7.62 -8.12
N ASP A 95 -0.85 -8.08 -6.90
CA ASP A 95 -0.01 -9.14 -6.33
C ASP A 95 -0.81 -10.03 -5.37
N SER A 96 -1.62 -10.91 -5.95
CA SER A 96 -2.49 -11.83 -5.21
C SER A 96 -1.67 -12.74 -4.28
N LYS A 97 -0.51 -13.24 -4.75
CA LYS A 97 0.38 -14.08 -3.96
C LYS A 97 0.79 -13.44 -2.63
N THR A 98 1.02 -12.12 -2.62
CA THR A 98 1.42 -11.40 -1.40
C THR A 98 0.21 -10.92 -0.58
N PHE A 99 -0.85 -10.44 -1.24
CA PHE A 99 -1.90 -9.67 -0.58
C PHE A 99 -3.22 -10.40 -0.40
N ALA A 100 -3.51 -11.50 -1.09
CA ALA A 100 -4.79 -12.17 -0.98
C ALA A 100 -5.13 -12.58 0.46
N SER A 101 -4.21 -13.25 1.16
CA SER A 101 -4.41 -13.66 2.56
C SER A 101 -4.60 -12.48 3.52
N LYS A 102 -4.04 -11.31 3.19
CA LYS A 102 -4.14 -10.08 4.00
C LYS A 102 -5.42 -9.30 3.73
N VAL A 103 -5.85 -9.28 2.47
CA VAL A 103 -6.91 -8.39 1.97
C VAL A 103 -8.27 -9.09 1.90
N SER A 104 -8.32 -10.34 1.46
CA SER A 104 -9.59 -11.04 1.21
C SER A 104 -10.50 -11.12 2.44
N PRO A 105 -10.01 -11.42 3.66
CA PRO A 105 -10.87 -11.40 4.86
C PRO A 105 -11.47 -10.01 5.15
N ILE A 106 -10.75 -8.94 4.80
CA ILE A 106 -11.21 -7.56 5.02
C ILE A 106 -12.34 -7.24 4.05
N LEU A 107 -12.17 -7.56 2.77
CA LEU A 107 -13.16 -7.27 1.73
C LEU A 107 -14.44 -8.08 1.92
N VAL A 108 -14.33 -9.38 2.24
CA VAL A 108 -15.48 -10.23 2.61
C VAL A 108 -16.25 -9.64 3.79
N ARG A 109 -15.54 -9.24 4.86
CA ARG A 109 -16.18 -8.64 6.03
C ARG A 109 -16.84 -7.30 5.71
N ASN A 110 -16.27 -6.50 4.84
CA ASN A 110 -16.86 -5.23 4.43
C ASN A 110 -18.13 -5.45 3.62
N ALA A 111 -18.12 -6.37 2.65
CA ALA A 111 -19.28 -6.72 1.84
C ALA A 111 -20.44 -7.25 2.70
N PHE A 112 -20.13 -8.15 3.64
CA PHE A 112 -21.11 -8.66 4.60
C PHE A 112 -21.75 -7.53 5.43
N LYS A 113 -20.92 -6.61 5.95
CA LYS A 113 -21.41 -5.47 6.74
C LYS A 113 -22.21 -4.45 5.93
N ALA A 114 -21.98 -4.39 4.62
CA ALA A 114 -22.74 -3.55 3.71
C ALA A 114 -24.05 -4.22 3.26
N GLU A 115 -24.33 -5.45 3.71
CA GLU A 115 -25.48 -6.27 3.28
C GLU A 115 -25.56 -6.44 1.75
N ASN A 116 -24.43 -6.30 1.07
CA ASN A 116 -24.32 -6.48 -0.38
C ASN A 116 -23.98 -7.94 -0.67
N LEU A 117 -25.00 -8.76 -0.89
CA LEU A 117 -24.87 -10.21 -1.06
C LEU A 117 -24.12 -10.58 -2.35
N ASP A 118 -24.33 -9.84 -3.44
CA ASP A 118 -23.63 -10.07 -4.71
C ASP A 118 -22.12 -9.85 -4.53
N LEU A 119 -21.74 -8.72 -3.94
CA LEU A 119 -20.34 -8.41 -3.64
C LEU A 119 -19.74 -9.40 -2.64
N LEU A 120 -20.53 -9.86 -1.66
CA LEU A 120 -20.07 -10.83 -0.68
C LEU A 120 -19.74 -12.17 -1.35
N GLU A 121 -20.61 -12.65 -2.24
CA GLU A 121 -20.38 -13.86 -3.02
C GLU A 121 -19.13 -13.74 -3.89
N ASP A 122 -18.98 -12.63 -4.61
CA ASP A 122 -17.80 -12.34 -5.44
C ASP A 122 -16.50 -12.37 -4.63
N GLU A 123 -16.47 -11.70 -3.47
CA GLU A 123 -15.27 -11.63 -2.63
C GLU A 123 -14.92 -12.99 -2.00
N ILE A 124 -15.91 -13.83 -1.68
CA ILE A 124 -15.68 -15.21 -1.22
C ILE A 124 -15.11 -16.06 -2.36
N ASN A 125 -15.64 -15.94 -3.57
CA ASN A 125 -15.17 -16.69 -4.72
C ASN A 125 -13.73 -16.31 -5.09
N LEU A 126 -13.41 -15.02 -5.08
CA LEU A 126 -12.03 -14.53 -5.27
C LEU A 126 -11.09 -15.05 -4.19
N ALA A 127 -11.51 -15.02 -2.91
CA ALA A 127 -10.70 -15.53 -1.81
C ALA A 127 -10.36 -17.03 -1.95
N ARG A 128 -11.31 -17.84 -2.46
CA ARG A 128 -11.08 -19.26 -2.74
C ARG A 128 -10.12 -19.49 -3.90
N GLN A 129 -10.25 -18.71 -4.97
CA GLN A 129 -9.34 -18.79 -6.12
C GLN A 129 -7.90 -18.45 -5.74
N ASP A 130 -7.72 -17.45 -4.88
CA ASP A 130 -6.41 -17.01 -4.41
C ASP A 130 -5.77 -17.97 -3.38
N SER A 131 -6.52 -18.95 -2.86
CA SER A 131 -6.06 -19.93 -1.85
C SER A 131 -6.38 -21.36 -2.28
N PRO A 132 -5.70 -21.89 -3.32
CA PRO A 132 -6.02 -23.19 -3.90
C PRO A 132 -5.80 -24.39 -2.95
N ASP A 133 -5.08 -24.21 -1.84
CA ASP A 133 -4.70 -25.29 -0.91
C ASP A 133 -5.75 -25.57 0.19
N THR A 134 -6.89 -24.88 0.22
CA THR A 134 -8.02 -25.28 1.09
C THR A 134 -8.93 -26.28 0.37
N LYS A 135 -8.48 -27.52 0.25
CA LYS A 135 -9.33 -28.69 0.00
C LYS A 135 -9.13 -29.72 1.10
#